data_AF-A0A1W9HIS9-F1
#
_entry.id   AF-A0A1W9HIS9-F1
#
_cell.length_a   1.000
_cell.length_b   1.000
_cell.length_c   1.000
_cell.angle_alpha   90.00
_cell.angle_beta   90.00
_cell.angle_gamma   90.00
#
_symmetry.space_group_name_H-M   'P 1'
#
loop_
_entity.id
_entity.type
_entity.pdbx_description
1 polymer ?
#
loop_
_entity_poly.entity_id
_entity_poly.type
_entity_poly.pdbx_seq_one_letter_code
_entity_poly.pdbx_strand_id
1 'polypeptide(L)' 'MTVDTDYRYAANGQVASVTTRLSGASDAAGTIGYAYNPLNEVVAIDYPAGCPVATVHYRFN' A
#
# COMPACT_ATOMS: atom_id res chain seq x y z
N MET A 1 7.68 -0.18 22.04
CA MET A 1 6.99 0.12 20.77
C MET A 1 7.81 -0.50 19.65
N THR A 2 7.18 -1.26 18.77
CA THR A 2 7.82 -1.97 17.65
C THR A 2 7.06 -1.69 16.37
N VAL A 3 7.78 -1.60 15.25
CA VAL A 3 7.20 -1.44 13.92
C VAL A 3 7.53 -2.68 13.11
N ASP A 4 6.51 -3.28 12.52
CA ASP A 4 6.60 -4.43 11.61
C ASP A 4 6.04 -4.04 10.24
N THR A 5 6.67 -4.51 9.16
CA THR A 5 6.26 -4.22 7.79
C THR A 5 6.14 -5.52 7.01
N ASP A 6 4.95 -5.81 6.52
CA ASP A 6 4.62 -7.00 5.74
C ASP A 6 4.36 -6.65 4.28
N TYR A 7 5.00 -7.39 3.37
CA TYR A 7 4.88 -7.21 1.93
C TYR A 7 4.10 -8.36 1.31
N ARG A 8 3.11 -8.03 0.49
CA ARG A 8 2.42 -9.01 -0.35
C ARG A 8 2.74 -8.74 -1.81
N TYR A 9 2.95 -9.83 -2.54
CA TYR A 9 3.32 -9.79 -3.94
C TYR A 9 2.23 -10.44 -4.80
N ALA A 10 2.00 -9.88 -5.99
CA ALA A 10 1.22 -10.49 -7.05
C ALA A 10 2.00 -11.67 -7.68
N ALA A 11 1.32 -12.48 -8.48
CA ALA A 11 1.92 -13.67 -9.11
C ALA A 11 3.12 -13.36 -10.03
N ASN A 12 3.20 -12.14 -10.57
CA ASN A 12 4.30 -11.65 -11.39
C ASN A 12 5.44 -11.01 -10.57
N GLY A 13 5.39 -11.09 -9.24
CA GLY A 13 6.42 -10.56 -8.35
C GLY A 13 6.31 -9.06 -8.03
N GLN A 14 5.31 -8.35 -8.55
CA GLN A 14 5.05 -6.96 -8.17
C GLN A 14 4.51 -6.87 -6.74
N VAL A 15 4.83 -5.79 -6.02
CA VAL A 15 4.25 -5.54 -4.69
C VAL A 15 2.78 -5.18 -4.85
N ALA A 16 1.87 -6.02 -4.37
CA ALA A 16 0.43 -5.75 -4.40
C ALA A 16 0.00 -4.85 -3.24
N SER A 17 0.60 -5.05 -2.06
CA SER A 17 0.29 -4.24 -0.88
C SER A 17 1.40 -4.28 0.16
N VAL A 18 1.50 -3.21 0.95
CA VAL A 18 2.39 -3.12 2.13
C VAL A 18 1.55 -2.82 3.35
N THR A 19 1.69 -3.61 4.41
CA THR A 19 1.03 -3.37 5.70
C THR A 19 2.07 -3.02 6.75
N THR A 20 1.92 -1.84 7.37
CA THR A 20 2.74 -1.46 8.52
C THR A 20 1.91 -1.66 9.79
N ARG A 21 2.49 -2.33 10.78
CA ARG A 21 1.90 -2.56 12.10
C ARG A 21 2.75 -1.89 13.16
N LEU A 22 2.11 -1.14 14.03
CA LEU A 22 2.68 -0.55 15.22
C LEU A 22 2.16 -1.33 16.43
N SER A 23 3.06 -1.84 17.26
CA SER A 23 2.69 -2.50 18.51
C SER A 23 3.33 -1.81 19.72
N GLY A 24 2.57 -1.62 20.80
CA GLY A 24 3.04 -0.92 21.99
C GLY A 24 1.93 -0.50 22.93
N ALA A 25 1.94 0.76 23.36
CA ALA A 25 0.91 1.32 24.24
C ALA A 25 -0.47 1.45 23.54
N SER A 26 -0.48 1.50 22.21
CA SER A 26 -1.67 1.37 21.38
C SER A 26 -1.27 0.69 20.09
N ASP A 27 -2.05 -0.31 19.69
CA ASP A 27 -1.82 -1.03 18.45
C ASP A 27 -2.51 -0.31 17.30
N ALA A 28 -1.81 -0.21 16.18
CA ALA A 28 -2.34 0.39 14.96
C ALA A 28 -1.79 -0.34 13.73
N ALA A 29 -2.56 -0.35 12.64
CA ALA A 29 -2.10 -0.88 11.37
C ALA A 29 -2.69 -0.08 10.21
N GLY A 30 -1.94 -0.01 9.12
CA GLY A 30 -2.39 0.58 7.86
C GLY A 30 -1.84 -0.19 6.68
N THR A 31 -2.66 -0.38 5.65
CA THR A 31 -2.28 -1.07 4.42
C THR A 31 -2.37 -0.11 3.25
N ILE A 32 -1.31 -0.06 2.45
CA ILE A 32 -1.27 0.63 1.15
C ILE A 32 -1.36 -0.42 0.05
N GLY A 33 -2.26 -0.21 -0.91
CA GLY A 33 -2.40 -1.04 -2.11
C GLY A 33 -1.80 -0.38 -3.36
N TYR A 34 -1.35 -1.20 -4.30
CA TYR A 34 -0.77 -0.74 -5.57
C TYR A 34 -1.45 -1.44 -6.75
N ALA A 35 -1.79 -0.68 -7.78
CA ALA A 35 -2.24 -1.20 -9.07
C ALA A 35 -1.26 -0.81 -10.18
N TYR A 36 -1.07 -1.70 -11.15
CA TYR A 36 -0.11 -1.54 -12.23
C TYR A 36 -0.77 -1.64 -13.60
N ASN A 37 -0.20 -0.95 -14.59
CA ASN A 37 -0.55 -1.15 -15.99
C ASN A 37 0.23 -2.34 -16.60
N PRO A 38 -0.03 -2.74 -17.87
CA PRO A 38 0.71 -3.81 -18.54
C PRO A 38 2.21 -3.54 -18.78
N LEU A 39 2.65 -2.28 -18.64
CA LEU A 39 4.07 -1.88 -18.72
C LEU A 39 4.77 -1.92 -17.35
N ASN A 40 4.09 -2.43 -16.31
CA ASN A 40 4.55 -2.50 -14.92
C ASN A 40 4.73 -1.14 -14.22
N GLU A 41 4.00 -0.11 -14.66
CA GLU A 41 3.97 1.21 -14.04
C GLU A 41 2.80 1.33 -13.07
N VAL A 42 2.99 2.00 -11.92
CA VAL A 42 1.93 2.20 -10.93
C VAL A 42 0.88 3.19 -11.46
N VAL A 43 -0.38 2.76 -11.49
CA VAL A 43 -1.53 3.57 -11.92
C VAL A 43 -2.48 3.94 -10.79
N ALA A 44 -2.44 3.24 -9.67
CA ALA A 44 -3.22 3.62 -8.50
C ALA A 44 -2.49 3.26 -7.21
N ILE A 45 -2.68 4.10 -6.20
CA ILE A 45 -2.26 3.84 -4.82
C ILE A 45 -3.49 4.01 -3.92
N ASP A 46 -3.90 2.90 -3.31
CA ASP A 46 -5.01 2.85 -2.36
C ASP A 46 -4.50 3.08 -0.94
N TYR A 47 -4.91 4.18 -0.33
CA TYR A 47 -4.56 4.52 1.05
C TYR A 47 -5.61 4.03 2.04
N PRO A 48 -5.23 3.70 3.29
CA PRO A 48 -6.18 3.28 4.31
C PRO A 48 -7.14 4.43 4.67
N ALA A 49 -8.35 4.08 5.09
CA ALA A 49 -9.34 5.05 5.51
C ALA A 49 -8.80 5.96 6.64
N GLY A 50 -9.08 7.26 6.54
CA GLY A 50 -8.55 8.27 7.48
C GLY A 50 -7.15 8.77 7.14
N CYS A 51 -6.50 8.27 6.07
CA CYS A 51 -5.30 8.89 5.53
C CYS A 51 -5.63 10.32 5.03
N PRO A 52 -4.80 11.33 5.33
CA PRO A 52 -5.02 12.70 4.83
C PRO A 52 -4.87 12.82 3.31
N VAL A 53 -4.31 11.79 2.67
CA VAL A 53 -4.17 11.67 1.22
C VAL A 53 -5.30 10.78 0.70
N ALA A 54 -6.08 11.29 -0.25
CA ALA A 54 -7.06 10.48 -0.97
C ALA A 54 -6.35 9.43 -1.85
N THR A 55 -7.01 8.32 -2.17
CA THR A 55 -6.54 7.38 -3.20
C THR A 55 -6.15 8.15 -4.46
N VAL A 56 -4.93 7.90 -4.95
CA VAL A 56 -4.36 8.60 -6.11
C VAL A 56 -4.44 7.69 -7.32
N HIS A 57 -4.97 8.20 -8.43
CA HIS A 57 -4.99 7.53 -9.73
C HIS A 57 -4.16 8.32 -10.74
N TYR A 58 -3.20 7.63 -11.37
CA TYR A 58 -2.39 8.17 -12.45
C TYR A 58 -3.01 7.78 -13.79
N ARG A 59 -3.15 8.76 -14.68
CA ARG A 59 -3.50 8.53 -16.08
C ARG A 59 -2.27 8.82 -16.93
N PHE A 60 -1.93 7.89 -17.80
CA PHE A 60 -0.97 8.12 -18.87
C PHE A 60 -1.73 8.69 -20.07
N ASN A 61 -1.19 9.77 -20.67
CA ASN A 61 -1.71 10.37 -21.89
C ASN A 61 -1.17 9.66 -23.13
#